data_AF-A0A8X6XQB5-F1
#
_entry.id   AF-A0A8X6XQB5-F1
#
_cell.length_a   1.000
_cell.length_b   1.000
_cell.length_c   1.000
_cell.angle_alpha   90.00
_cell.angle_beta   90.00
_cell.angle_gamma   90.00
#
_symmetry.space_group_name_H-M   'P 1'
#
loop_
_entity.id
_entity.type
_entity.pdbx_description
1 polymer ?
#
loop_
_entity_poly.entity_id
_entity_poly.type
_entity_poly.pdbx_seq_one_letter_code
_entity_poly.pdbx_strand_id
1 'polypeptide(L)' 'MRGNVLNKSRCGRPHKLSDRDARAIVRKVKKNPKISAPKLADQIATASGKKVHPETVRRILRSGGYNGRVSRKKPFISHL' A
#
# COMPACT_ATOMS: atom_id res chain seq x y z
N MET A 1 4.97 12.97 48.52
CA MET A 1 5.44 12.47 47.21
C MET A 1 4.44 12.89 46.14
N ARG A 2 4.85 13.68 45.14
CA ARG A 2 3.94 14.06 44.03
C ARG A 2 3.94 12.92 43.01
N GLY A 3 2.83 12.20 42.87
CA GLY A 3 2.65 11.21 41.82
C GLY A 3 2.52 11.91 40.47
N ASN A 4 3.47 11.68 39.57
CA ASN A 4 3.47 12.29 38.25
C ASN A 4 2.68 11.37 37.28
N VAL A 5 1.49 11.78 36.84
CA VAL A 5 0.67 11.03 35.87
C VAL A 5 0.97 11.57 34.48
N LEU A 6 1.87 10.91 33.76
CA LEU A 6 2.17 11.24 32.36
C LEU A 6 1.17 10.55 31.43
N ASN A 7 0.59 11.30 30.50
CA ASN A 7 -0.28 10.75 29.47
C ASN A 7 0.50 9.89 28.48
N LYS A 8 0.00 8.69 28.19
CA LYS A 8 0.54 7.85 27.11
C LYS A 8 0.27 8.49 25.75
N SER A 9 1.17 8.27 24.81
CA SER A 9 0.96 8.66 23.41
C SER A 9 -0.25 7.95 22.83
N ARG A 10 -1.02 8.66 21.98
CA ARG A 10 -2.18 8.08 21.31
C ARG A 10 -1.70 7.11 20.22
N CYS A 11 -2.05 5.83 20.34
CA CYS A 11 -1.96 4.90 19.22
C CYS A 11 -3.31 4.90 18.49
N GLY A 12 -3.31 5.27 17.21
CA GLY A 12 -4.51 5.20 16.37
C GLY A 12 -4.99 3.76 16.19
N ARG A 13 -6.05 3.58 15.39
CA ARG A 13 -6.58 2.23 15.10
C ARG A 13 -5.52 1.37 14.37
N PRO A 14 -5.26 0.13 14.81
CA PRO A 14 -4.34 -0.76 14.13
C PRO A 14 -4.83 -1.12 12.73
N HIS A 15 -3.88 -1.37 11.82
CA HIS A 15 -4.19 -1.81 10.47
C HIS A 15 -4.71 -3.26 10.46
N LYS A 16 -5.63 -3.57 9.54
CA LYS A 16 -6.15 -4.93 9.33
C LYS A 16 -5.10 -5.89 8.74
N LEU A 17 -4.17 -5.35 7.95
CA LEU A 17 -3.07 -6.09 7.33
C LEU A 17 -1.81 -5.95 8.17
N SER A 18 -1.00 -7.00 8.22
CA SER A 18 0.31 -6.97 8.88
C SER A 18 1.36 -6.34 7.97
N ASP A 19 2.50 -5.94 8.53
CA ASP A 19 3.64 -5.44 7.76
C ASP A 19 4.20 -6.48 6.78
N ARG A 20 4.02 -7.77 7.09
CA ARG A 20 4.36 -8.87 6.17
C ARG A 20 3.44 -8.88 4.96
N ASP A 21 2.13 -8.71 5.19
CA ASP A 21 1.13 -8.65 4.12
C ASP A 21 1.39 -7.43 3.22
N ALA A 22 1.64 -6.26 3.82
CA ALA A 22 1.97 -5.05 3.08
C ALA A 22 3.22 -5.22 2.20
N ARG A 23 4.30 -5.81 2.74
CA ARG A 23 5.52 -6.11 1.95
C ARG A 23 5.24 -7.13 0.82
N ALA A 24 4.39 -8.12 1.06
CA ALA A 24 4.03 -9.10 0.03
C ALA A 24 3.28 -8.44 -1.13
N ILE A 25 2.37 -7.50 -0.85
CA ILE A 25 1.66 -6.71 -1.87
C ILE A 25 2.65 -5.94 -2.75
N VAL A 26 3.58 -5.22 -2.12
CA VAL A 26 4.60 -4.43 -2.84
C VAL A 26 5.47 -5.33 -3.72
N ARG A 27 5.92 -6.49 -3.21
CA ARG A 27 6.70 -7.45 -4.00
C ARG A 27 5.94 -7.99 -5.21
N LYS A 28 4.63 -8.24 -5.07
CA LYS A 28 3.79 -8.69 -6.19
C LYS A 28 3.67 -7.65 -7.28
N VAL A 29 3.46 -6.37 -6.92
CA VAL A 29 3.44 -5.27 -7.90
C VAL A 29 4.80 -5.06 -8.54
N LYS A 30 5.89 -5.19 -7.79
CA LYS A 30 7.24 -5.14 -8.36
C LYS A 30 7.49 -6.24 -9.39
N LYS A 31 6.97 -7.46 -9.16
CA LYS A 31 7.06 -8.58 -10.11
C LYS A 31 6.16 -8.40 -11.33
N ASN A 32 4.94 -7.90 -11.13
CA ASN A 32 3.98 -7.64 -12.20
C ASN A 32 3.31 -6.26 -11.96
N PRO A 33 3.83 -5.18 -12.59
CA PRO A 33 3.34 -3.83 -12.34
C PRO A 33 1.94 -3.55 -12.91
N LYS A 34 1.43 -4.42 -13.78
CA LYS A 34 0.09 -4.29 -14.40
C LYS A 34 -1.03 -4.89 -13.54
N ILE A 35 -0.70 -5.53 -12.41
CA ILE A 35 -1.72 -6.17 -11.57
C ILE A 35 -2.61 -5.12 -10.91
N SER A 36 -3.93 -5.34 -10.97
CA SER A 36 -4.91 -4.41 -10.43
C SER A 36 -5.11 -4.59 -8.91
N ALA A 37 -5.51 -3.52 -8.23
CA ALA A 37 -5.76 -3.54 -6.79
C ALA A 37 -6.88 -4.53 -6.36
N PRO A 38 -8.01 -4.68 -7.10
CA PRO A 38 -9.01 -5.70 -6.77
C PRO A 38 -8.43 -7.13 -6.84
N LYS A 39 -7.66 -7.45 -7.89
CA LYS A 39 -7.04 -8.76 -8.04
C LYS A 39 -6.06 -9.06 -6.90
N LEU A 40 -5.32 -8.05 -6.44
CA LEU A 40 -4.46 -8.17 -5.27
C LEU A 40 -5.26 -8.41 -3.98
N ALA A 41 -6.41 -7.74 -3.80
CA ALA A 41 -7.28 -7.96 -2.66
C ALA A 41 -7.77 -9.42 -2.59
N ASP A 42 -8.18 -9.99 -3.72
CA ASP A 42 -8.59 -11.40 -3.80
C ASP A 42 -7.43 -12.34 -3.45
N GLN A 43 -6.23 -12.07 -3.96
CA GLN A 43 -5.05 -12.89 -3.64
C GLN A 43 -4.62 -12.80 -2.17
N ILE A 44 -4.86 -11.67 -1.49
CA ILE A 44 -4.60 -11.53 -0.06
C ILE A 44 -5.66 -12.29 0.74
N ALA A 45 -6.92 -12.23 0.29
CA ALA A 45 -8.00 -12.98 0.91
C ALA A 45 -7.73 -14.50 0.85
N THR A 46 -7.21 -15.01 -0.27
CA THR A 46 -6.84 -16.43 -0.40
C THR A 46 -5.57 -16.80 0.38
N ALA A 47 -4.54 -15.96 0.35
CA ALA A 47 -3.26 -16.27 0.99
C ALA A 47 -3.25 -16.11 2.52
N SER A 48 -4.02 -15.15 3.04
CA SER A 48 -3.98 -14.76 4.45
C SER A 48 -5.32 -14.88 5.16
N GLY A 49 -6.40 -15.24 4.45
CA GLY A 49 -7.76 -15.30 4.99
C GLY A 49 -8.39 -13.92 5.27
N LYS A 50 -7.68 -12.83 4.98
CA LYS A 50 -8.10 -11.47 5.32
C LYS A 50 -8.78 -10.81 4.14
N LYS A 51 -10.11 -10.72 4.18
CA LYS A 51 -10.87 -9.93 3.20
C LYS A 51 -10.62 -8.44 3.42
N VAL A 52 -10.12 -7.76 2.40
CA VAL A 52 -9.84 -6.32 2.42
C VAL A 52 -10.51 -5.62 1.25
N HIS A 53 -10.93 -4.38 1.45
CA HIS A 53 -11.42 -3.56 0.36
C HIS A 53 -10.25 -3.18 -0.58
N PRO A 54 -10.44 -3.10 -1.91
CA PRO A 54 -9.40 -2.71 -2.84
C PRO A 54 -8.72 -1.37 -2.50
N GLU A 55 -9.44 -0.46 -1.86
CA GLU A 55 -8.88 0.83 -1.43
C GLU A 55 -7.79 0.70 -0.36
N THR A 56 -7.88 -0.30 0.52
CA THR A 56 -6.82 -0.59 1.49
C THR A 56 -5.53 -0.98 0.78
N VAL A 57 -5.64 -1.75 -0.31
CA VAL A 57 -4.50 -2.14 -1.14
C VAL A 57 -3.92 -0.90 -1.83
N ARG A 58 -4.76 -0.02 -2.41
CA ARG A 58 -4.30 1.22 -3.04
C ARG A 58 -3.57 2.12 -2.05
N ARG A 59 -4.05 2.25 -0.81
CA ARG A 59 -3.39 3.04 0.23
C ARG A 59 -1.97 2.51 0.53
N ILE A 60 -1.81 1.19 0.65
CA ILE A 60 -0.50 0.55 0.86
C ILE A 60 0.43 0.78 -0.34
N LEU A 61 -0.10 0.69 -1.56
CA LEU A 61 0.69 0.96 -2.76
C LEU A 61 1.16 2.41 -2.83
N ARG A 62 0.28 3.36 -2.49
CA ARG A 62 0.62 4.79 -2.43
C ARG A 62 1.66 5.10 -1.36
N SER A 63 1.56 4.48 -0.17
CA SER A 63 2.58 4.64 0.87
C SER A 63 3.93 4.05 0.45
N GLY A 64 3.92 3.03 -0.41
CA GLY A 64 5.12 2.49 -1.07
C GLY A 64 5.59 3.26 -2.31
N GLY A 65 4.97 4.39 -2.66
CA GLY A 65 5.33 5.21 -3.82
C GLY A 65 4.73 4.77 -5.17
N TYR A 66 3.93 3.70 -5.20
CA TYR A 66 3.26 3.21 -6.40
C TYR A 66 1.96 3.97 -6.64
N ASN A 67 1.99 4.84 -7.64
CA ASN A 67 0.84 5.62 -8.06
C ASN A 67 0.31 5.09 -9.40
N GLY A 68 -1.00 5.24 -9.65
CA GLY A 68 -1.63 4.91 -10.93
C GLY A 68 -1.30 5.92 -12.03
N ARG A 69 -0.01 6.22 -12.25
CA ARG A 69 0.47 7.12 -13.29
C ARG A 69 0.72 6.31 -14.56
N VAL A 70 0.36 6.89 -15.70
CA VAL A 70 0.69 6.34 -17.02
C VAL A 70 2.01 6.97 -17.50
N SER A 71 2.86 6.20 -18.16
CA SER A 71 4.07 6.72 -18.80
C SER A 71 3.70 7.79 -19.83
N ARG A 72 4.26 8.99 -19.70
CA ARG A 72 4.05 10.05 -20.70
C ARG A 72 4.84 9.71 -21.97
N LYS A 73 4.27 10.00 -23.14
CA LYS A 73 5.00 9.91 -24.41
C LYS A 73 6.13 10.95 -24.40
N LYS A 74 7.34 10.54 -24.81
CA LYS A 74 8.47 11.46 -24.96
C LYS A 74 8.14 12.48 -26.07
N PRO A 75 8.26 13.80 -25.83
CA PRO A 75 8.07 14.79 -26.89
C PRO A 75 9.16 14.61 -27.95
N PHE A 76 8.81 14.84 -29.23
CA PHE A 76 9.78 14.89 -30.30
C PHE A 76 10.54 16.22 -30.19
N ILE A 77 11.85 16.16 -30.00
CA ILE A 77 12.72 17.34 -30.02
C ILE A 77 13.24 17.42 -31.45
N SER A 78 12.61 18.25 -32.29
CA SER A 78 13.06 18.52 -33.65
C SER A 78 13.25 20.01 -33.82
N HIS A 79 14.34 20.57 -33.29
CA HIS A 79 14.93 21.85 -33.69
C HIS A 79 16.29 22.00 -32.98
N LEU A 80 17.36 21.77 -33.75
CA LEU A 80 18.67 22.40 -33.62
C LEU A 80 19.13 22.74 -35.04
#